data_AF-A0A7V7DSL5-F1
#
_entry.id   AF-A0A7V7DSL5-F1
#
_cell.length_a   1.000
_cell.length_b   1.000
_cell.length_c   1.000
_cell.angle_alpha   90.00
_cell.angle_beta   90.00
_cell.angle_gamma   90.00
#
_symmetry.space_group_name_H-M   'P 1'
#
loop_
_entity.id
_entity.type
_entity.pdbx_description
1 polymer ?
#
loop_
_entity_poly.entity_id
_entity_poly.type
_entity_poly.pdbx_seq_one_letter_code
_entity_poly.pdbx_strand_id
1 'polypeptide(L)'
;MKIVVTCFFFILMTLCGNAFAGQFSEIELVDGGIILGEVISHSDGIYIVRSNSLGTLKVKESEIRLIRLKYSSSKKKEIVSTPGGTVSPDMQALQKSMMDDKEVMGQVMSLQKDPKMQALLKDPEFMKAINSGDISTLMANPKFIELLNNPEIREIQKTVLKPNR
;
A
#
# COMPACT_ATOMS: atom_id res chain seq x y z
N MET A 1 42.12 -50.96 13.70
CA MET A 1 42.12 -49.58 13.14
C MET A 1 41.42 -49.59 11.78
N LYS A 2 40.25 -48.96 11.72
CA LYS A 2 39.60 -48.25 10.59
C LYS A 2 39.60 -48.91 9.19
N ILE A 3 38.59 -49.75 8.94
CA ILE A 3 38.00 -49.96 7.61
C ILE A 3 36.48 -49.83 7.79
N VAL A 4 35.97 -48.61 7.59
CA VAL A 4 34.56 -48.33 7.29
C VAL A 4 34.58 -47.20 6.27
N VAL A 5 34.80 -47.59 5.02
CA VAL A 5 34.55 -46.78 3.84
C VAL A 5 33.59 -47.59 3.01
N THR A 6 32.66 -46.89 2.36
CA THR A 6 31.60 -47.38 1.47
C THR A 6 30.28 -47.71 2.19
N CYS A 7 29.21 -47.08 1.71
CA CYS A 7 27.80 -47.18 2.12
C CYS A 7 27.28 -46.20 3.18
N PHE A 8 27.43 -44.89 2.96
CA PHE A 8 26.31 -43.95 3.13
C PHE A 8 26.54 -42.65 2.34
N PHE A 9 26.81 -42.82 1.04
CA PHE A 9 26.96 -41.74 0.06
C PHE A 9 25.57 -41.29 -0.44
N PHE A 10 24.63 -40.89 0.42
CA PHE A 10 23.34 -40.36 -0.05
C PHE A 10 22.52 -39.60 1.02
N ILE A 11 23.10 -38.60 1.70
CA ILE A 11 22.27 -37.69 2.53
C ILE A 11 22.82 -36.25 2.67
N LEU A 12 23.70 -35.82 1.76
CA LEU A 12 24.23 -34.46 1.76
C LEU A 12 23.92 -33.73 0.45
N MET A 13 22.62 -33.62 0.11
CA MET A 13 22.21 -32.79 -1.03
C MET A 13 20.82 -32.17 -0.83
N THR A 14 20.64 -31.44 0.27
CA THR A 14 19.49 -30.54 0.47
C THR A 14 19.88 -29.35 1.34
N LEU A 15 20.82 -28.54 0.84
CA LEU A 15 20.75 -27.10 1.11
C LEU A 15 20.37 -26.44 -0.21
N CYS A 16 19.06 -26.30 -0.43
CA CYS A 16 18.56 -25.31 -1.38
C CYS A 16 19.10 -23.96 -0.92
N GLY A 17 19.96 -23.35 -1.75
CA GLY A 17 20.28 -21.94 -1.62
C GLY A 17 18.98 -21.17 -1.70
N ASN A 18 18.64 -20.45 -0.63
CA ASN A 18 17.69 -19.36 -0.72
C ASN A 18 18.31 -18.34 -1.68
N ALA A 19 17.91 -18.38 -2.94
CA ALA A 19 18.12 -17.27 -3.84
C ALA A 19 17.28 -16.11 -3.30
N PHE A 20 17.90 -15.28 -2.44
CA PHE A 20 17.35 -13.97 -2.12
C PHE A 20 17.24 -13.22 -3.44
N ALA A 21 16.02 -13.02 -3.91
CA ALA A 21 15.76 -12.08 -4.98
C ALA A 21 16.16 -10.70 -4.44
N GLY A 22 17.33 -10.22 -4.86
CA GLY A 22 17.88 -8.92 -4.48
C GLY A 22 16.82 -7.86 -4.75
N GLN A 23 16.49 -7.10 -3.71
CA GLN A 23 15.47 -6.06 -3.81
C GLN A 23 16.06 -4.93 -4.63
N PHE A 24 15.66 -4.80 -5.89
CA PHE A 24 16.09 -3.70 -6.74
C PHE A 24 15.47 -2.40 -6.21
N SER A 25 16.26 -1.35 -6.06
CA SER A 25 15.79 -0.03 -5.66
C SER A 25 16.02 0.96 -6.79
N GLU A 26 15.05 1.85 -6.99
CA GLU A 26 15.18 3.02 -7.85
C GLU A 26 15.53 4.22 -6.96
N ILE A 27 16.74 4.74 -7.12
CA ILE A 27 17.27 5.88 -6.36
C ILE A 27 17.26 7.10 -7.28
N GLU A 28 16.42 8.09 -6.97
CA GLU A 28 16.39 9.39 -7.63
C GLU A 28 17.35 10.33 -6.90
N LEU A 29 18.26 10.94 -7.66
CA LEU A 29 19.25 11.88 -7.18
C LEU A 29 18.72 13.32 -7.20
N VAL A 30 19.38 14.21 -6.46
CA VAL A 30 19.03 15.64 -6.40
C VAL A 30 19.17 16.37 -7.74
N ASP A 31 20.03 15.87 -8.63
CA ASP A 31 20.21 16.37 -10.00
C ASP A 31 19.16 15.82 -11.00
N GLY A 32 18.24 14.97 -10.52
CA GLY A 32 17.23 14.29 -11.32
C GLY A 32 17.71 12.99 -11.97
N GLY A 33 18.96 12.58 -11.75
CA GLY A 33 19.49 11.29 -12.19
C GLY A 33 18.78 10.12 -11.50
N ILE A 34 18.62 9.00 -12.20
CA ILE A 34 17.97 7.79 -11.65
C ILE A 34 18.95 6.62 -11.71
N ILE A 35 19.20 6.02 -10.55
CA ILE A 35 20.04 4.82 -10.40
C ILE A 35 19.14 3.63 -10.09
N LEU A 36 19.26 2.57 -10.88
CA LEU A 36 18.59 1.29 -10.64
C LEU A 36 19.61 0.29 -10.10
N GLY A 37 19.38 -0.22 -8.90
CA GLY A 37 20.28 -1.21 -8.30
C GLY A 37 19.86 -1.66 -6.91
N GLU A 38 20.45 -2.74 -6.46
CA GLU A 38 20.24 -3.26 -5.11
C GLU A 38 21.07 -2.46 -4.11
N VAL A 39 20.45 -2.01 -3.01
CA VAL A 39 21.18 -1.38 -1.91
C VAL A 39 21.86 -2.49 -1.10
N ILE A 40 23.18 -2.60 -1.25
CA ILE A 40 24.00 -3.62 -0.60
C ILE A 40 24.27 -3.24 0.86
N SER A 41 24.53 -1.97 1.12
CA SER A 41 24.75 -1.46 2.47
C SER A 41 24.53 0.05 2.54
N HIS A 42 24.31 0.52 3.77
CA HIS A 42 24.25 1.93 4.12
C HIS A 42 25.11 2.13 5.37
N SER A 43 26.13 2.97 5.29
CA SER A 43 27.00 3.35 6.42
C SER A 43 27.46 4.78 6.25
N ASP A 44 27.47 5.54 7.35
CA ASP A 44 27.99 6.91 7.40
C ASP A 44 27.36 7.86 6.35
N GLY A 45 26.06 7.69 6.08
CA GLY A 45 25.34 8.47 5.07
C GLY A 45 25.76 8.15 3.63
N ILE A 46 26.40 7.00 3.39
CA ILE A 46 26.79 6.52 2.05
C ILE A 46 26.04 5.22 1.77
N TYR A 47 25.28 5.23 0.68
CA TYR A 47 24.60 4.07 0.11
C TYR A 47 25.52 3.37 -0.89
N ILE A 48 25.75 2.07 -0.67
CA ILE A 48 26.42 1.19 -1.62
C ILE A 48 25.37 0.51 -2.46
N VAL A 49 25.27 0.87 -3.73
CA VAL A 49 24.26 0.39 -4.66
C VAL A 49 24.91 -0.46 -5.73
N ARG A 50 24.49 -1.72 -5.88
CA ARG A 50 24.90 -2.59 -6.97
C ARG A 50 23.91 -2.50 -8.10
N SER A 51 24.29 -1.79 -9.16
CA SER A 51 23.56 -1.72 -10.41
C SER A 51 24.06 -2.79 -11.38
N ASN A 52 23.15 -3.39 -12.14
CA ASN A 52 23.51 -4.38 -13.17
C ASN A 52 24.22 -3.74 -14.36
N SER A 53 23.95 -2.47 -14.66
CA SER A 53 24.52 -1.75 -15.80
C SER A 53 25.77 -0.95 -15.44
N LEU A 54 25.83 -0.43 -14.22
CA LEU A 54 26.85 0.50 -13.77
C LEU A 54 27.82 -0.12 -12.74
N GLY A 55 27.59 -1.37 -12.33
CA GLY A 55 28.38 -2.03 -11.28
C GLY A 55 28.05 -1.49 -9.88
N THR A 56 29.03 -1.51 -8.98
CA THR A 56 28.84 -1.03 -7.60
C THR A 56 29.14 0.45 -7.50
N LEU A 57 28.14 1.26 -7.15
CA LEU A 57 28.22 2.70 -6.97
C LEU A 57 28.16 3.06 -5.49
N LYS A 58 28.86 4.14 -5.12
CA LYS A 58 28.74 4.78 -3.80
C LYS A 58 27.99 6.09 -3.99
N VAL A 59 26.83 6.22 -3.36
CA VAL A 59 25.94 7.38 -3.48
C VAL A 59 25.80 8.01 -2.10
N LYS A 60 26.05 9.31 -1.96
CA LYS A 60 25.84 9.98 -0.68
C LYS A 60 24.36 10.21 -0.44
N GLU A 61 23.91 10.08 0.80
CA GLU A 61 22.53 10.35 1.20
C GLU A 61 22.12 11.79 0.89
N SER A 62 23.04 12.75 1.00
CA SER A 62 22.82 14.16 0.62
C SER A 62 22.51 14.36 -0.87
N GLU A 63 22.88 13.40 -1.71
CA GLU A 63 22.66 13.43 -3.16
C GLU A 63 21.40 12.64 -3.54
N ILE A 64 20.75 11.98 -2.59
CA ILE A 64 19.55 11.18 -2.80
C ILE A 64 18.32 12.01 -2.47
N ARG A 65 17.41 12.10 -3.44
CA ARG A 65 16.11 12.74 -3.27
C ARG A 65 15.06 11.74 -2.78
N LEU A 66 15.00 10.56 -3.41
CA LEU A 66 13.98 9.53 -3.14
C LEU A 66 14.56 8.13 -3.38
N ILE A 67 14.25 7.17 -2.50
CA ILE A 67 14.53 5.74 -2.71
C ILE A 67 13.20 5.00 -2.82
N ARG A 68 12.94 4.40 -3.99
CA ARG A 68 11.78 3.56 -4.25
C ARG A 68 12.20 2.10 -4.31
N LEU A 69 11.81 1.32 -3.30
CA LEU A 69 12.05 -0.12 -3.28
C LEU A 69 11.19 -0.82 -4.35
N LYS A 70 11.83 -1.35 -5.39
CA LYS A 70 11.23 -2.24 -6.40
C LYS A 70 11.61 -3.68 -6.09
N TYR A 71 10.99 -4.25 -5.06
CA TYR A 71 10.99 -5.69 -4.88
C TYR A 71 10.53 -6.36 -6.19
N SER A 72 11.18 -7.45 -6.63
CA SER A 72 10.65 -8.31 -7.69
C SER A 72 9.36 -8.93 -7.19
N SER A 73 8.29 -8.18 -7.28
CA SER A 73 6.95 -8.63 -7.04
C SER A 73 6.49 -9.31 -8.33
N SER A 74 6.35 -10.64 -8.29
CA SER A 74 4.98 -11.13 -8.51
C SER A 74 4.09 -10.26 -7.62
N LYS A 75 3.23 -9.45 -8.26
CA LYS A 75 2.65 -8.16 -7.84
C LYS A 75 3.37 -6.91 -8.36
N LYS A 76 3.57 -6.88 -9.68
CA LYS A 76 3.12 -5.78 -10.54
C LYS A 76 2.38 -4.68 -9.76
N LYS A 77 3.11 -3.68 -9.25
CA LYS A 77 2.54 -2.34 -9.01
C LYS A 77 2.53 -1.63 -10.36
N GLU A 78 1.73 -2.19 -11.26
CA GLU A 78 1.06 -1.35 -12.23
C GLU A 78 0.13 -0.44 -11.44
N ILE A 79 0.11 0.82 -11.81
CA ILE A 79 -1.09 1.65 -11.69
C ILE A 79 -2.06 1.06 -12.73
N VAL A 80 -2.60 -0.11 -12.42
CA VAL A 80 -3.74 -0.71 -13.08
C VAL A 80 -4.73 -0.95 -11.98
N SER A 81 -5.80 -0.16 -12.07
CA SER A 81 -7.10 -0.39 -11.48
C SER A 81 -7.34 -1.89 -11.31
N THR A 82 -7.03 -2.41 -10.13
CA THR A 82 -7.32 -3.81 -9.78
C THR A 82 -8.26 -3.78 -8.58
N PRO A 83 -9.51 -4.22 -8.76
CA PRO A 83 -10.53 -4.19 -7.72
C PRO A 83 -10.32 -5.29 -6.68
N GLY A 84 -10.40 -4.91 -5.40
CA GLY A 84 -10.33 -5.80 -4.22
C GLY A 84 -8.99 -5.67 -3.50
N GLY A 85 -8.89 -5.16 -2.27
CA GLY A 85 -9.85 -5.17 -1.18
C GLY A 85 -9.12 -5.70 0.05
N THR A 86 -8.24 -4.89 0.63
CA THR A 86 -7.75 -5.09 1.99
C THR A 86 -7.90 -3.76 2.70
N VAL A 87 -9.07 -3.58 3.32
CA VAL A 87 -9.32 -2.54 4.31
C VAL A 87 -8.19 -2.64 5.33
N SER A 88 -7.39 -1.59 5.49
CA SER A 88 -6.28 -1.60 6.45
C SER A 88 -6.81 -1.85 7.87
N PRO A 89 -6.02 -2.49 8.75
CA PRO A 89 -6.42 -2.73 10.15
C PRO A 89 -6.93 -1.46 10.85
N ASP A 90 -6.34 -0.31 10.52
CA ASP A 90 -6.72 1.00 11.07
C ASP A 90 -8.12 1.46 10.60
N MET A 91 -8.50 1.18 9.36
CA MET A 91 -9.85 1.48 8.86
C MET A 91 -10.92 0.60 9.53
N GLN A 92 -10.57 -0.63 9.92
CA GLN A 92 -11.49 -1.52 10.64
C GLN A 92 -11.74 -1.04 12.07
N ALA A 93 -10.70 -0.56 12.76
CA ALA A 93 -10.82 0.04 14.08
C ALA A 93 -11.67 1.33 14.04
N LEU A 94 -11.45 2.18 13.02
CA LEU A 94 -12.26 3.38 12.78
C LEU A 94 -13.72 3.02 12.52
N GLN A 95 -13.99 2.04 11.65
CA GLN A 95 -15.35 1.59 11.34
C GLN A 95 -16.08 1.12 12.61
N LYS A 96 -15.40 0.34 13.46
CA LYS A 96 -15.97 -0.11 14.74
C LYS A 96 -16.29 1.07 15.65
N SER A 97 -15.37 2.03 15.79
CA SER A 97 -15.60 3.23 16.60
C SER A 97 -16.79 4.05 16.10
N MET A 98 -16.99 4.15 14.79
CA MET A 98 -18.13 4.86 14.20
C MET A 98 -19.45 4.12 14.44
N MET A 99 -19.44 2.78 14.46
CA MET A 99 -20.62 1.96 14.77
C MET A 99 -21.03 2.05 16.24
N ASP A 100 -20.06 2.19 17.15
CA ASP A 100 -20.31 2.35 18.58
C ASP A 100 -20.83 3.77 18.91
N ASP A 101 -20.64 4.74 18.02
CA ASP A 101 -21.09 6.12 18.17
C ASP A 101 -22.56 6.30 17.73
N LYS A 102 -23.45 6.57 18.70
CA LYS A 102 -24.89 6.76 18.47
C LYS A 102 -25.21 8.00 17.63
N GLU A 103 -24.42 9.06 17.74
CA GLU A 103 -24.60 10.28 16.97
C GLU A 103 -24.29 10.01 15.51
N VAL A 104 -23.14 9.40 15.24
CA VAL A 104 -22.72 9.00 13.89
C VAL A 104 -23.74 8.03 13.28
N MET A 105 -24.19 7.03 14.02
CA MET A 105 -25.19 6.07 13.52
C MET A 105 -26.53 6.75 13.16
N GLY A 106 -26.98 7.70 13.98
CA GLY A 106 -28.19 8.49 13.69
C GLY A 106 -28.06 9.34 12.44
N GLN A 107 -26.89 9.93 12.22
CA GLN A 107 -26.62 10.71 11.02
C GLN A 107 -26.48 9.81 9.77
N VAL A 108 -25.83 8.64 9.88
CA VAL A 108 -25.76 7.64 8.79
C VAL A 108 -27.15 7.16 8.39
N MET A 109 -28.05 6.91 9.35
CA MET A 109 -29.45 6.56 9.06
C MET A 109 -30.21 7.69 8.37
N SER A 110 -29.89 8.94 8.70
CA SER A 110 -30.48 10.10 8.03
C SER A 110 -29.99 10.18 6.58
N LEU A 111 -28.68 10.02 6.38
CA LEU A 111 -28.07 9.97 5.05
C LEU A 111 -28.60 8.81 4.20
N GLN A 112 -28.91 7.66 4.78
CA GLN A 112 -29.51 6.54 4.06
C GLN A 112 -30.91 6.86 3.50
N LYS A 113 -31.63 7.80 4.12
CA LYS A 113 -32.93 8.29 3.64
C LYS A 113 -32.79 9.33 2.53
N ASP A 114 -31.60 9.88 2.31
CA ASP A 114 -31.36 10.87 1.28
C ASP A 114 -31.50 10.24 -0.13
N PRO A 115 -32.30 10.84 -1.03
CA PRO A 115 -32.54 10.29 -2.37
C PRO A 115 -31.28 10.23 -3.24
N LYS A 116 -30.31 11.14 -3.05
CA LYS A 116 -29.02 11.11 -3.76
C LYS A 116 -28.15 9.97 -3.25
N MET A 117 -28.12 9.73 -1.94
CA MET A 117 -27.44 8.57 -1.37
C MET A 117 -28.05 7.26 -1.87
N GLN A 118 -29.39 7.16 -1.94
CA GLN A 118 -30.04 5.99 -2.52
C GLN A 118 -29.71 5.78 -4.00
N ALA A 119 -29.56 6.86 -4.76
CA ALA A 119 -29.13 6.78 -6.16
C ALA A 119 -27.70 6.25 -6.30
N LEU A 120 -26.82 6.57 -5.34
CA LEU A 120 -25.44 6.06 -5.26
C LEU A 120 -25.39 4.60 -4.79
N LEU A 121 -26.20 4.21 -3.81
CA LEU A 121 -26.26 2.81 -3.34
C LEU A 121 -26.79 1.85 -4.41
N LYS A 122 -27.55 2.35 -5.38
CA LYS A 122 -27.98 1.61 -6.57
C LYS A 122 -26.88 1.46 -7.63
N ASP A 123 -25.78 2.19 -7.50
CA ASP A 123 -24.66 2.17 -8.41
C ASP A 123 -23.68 1.04 -8.00
N PRO A 124 -23.51 0.00 -8.84
CA PRO A 124 -22.64 -1.13 -8.52
C PRO A 124 -21.16 -0.74 -8.48
N GLU A 125 -20.73 0.26 -9.26
CA GLU A 125 -19.34 0.71 -9.25
C GLU A 125 -19.03 1.48 -7.97
N PHE A 126 -19.98 2.29 -7.49
CA PHE A 126 -19.88 2.97 -6.20
C PHE A 126 -19.76 1.97 -5.04
N MET A 127 -20.65 0.97 -5.01
CA MET A 127 -20.62 -0.07 -3.95
C MET A 127 -19.32 -0.87 -3.98
N LYS A 128 -18.82 -1.18 -5.18
CA LYS A 128 -17.52 -1.84 -5.35
C LYS A 128 -16.38 -0.99 -4.81
N ALA A 129 -16.39 0.31 -5.12
CA ALA A 129 -15.38 1.26 -4.67
C ALA A 129 -15.38 1.44 -3.15
N ILE A 130 -16.55 1.49 -2.50
CA ILE A 130 -16.65 1.49 -1.03
C ILE A 130 -16.01 0.22 -0.45
N ASN A 131 -16.42 -0.94 -0.94
CA ASN A 131 -15.96 -2.23 -0.42
C ASN A 131 -14.46 -2.43 -0.62
N SER A 132 -13.89 -1.89 -1.71
CA SER A 132 -12.45 -1.94 -1.97
C SER A 132 -11.66 -0.80 -1.33
N GLY A 133 -12.31 0.20 -0.72
CA GLY A 133 -11.66 1.42 -0.24
C GLY A 133 -11.04 2.26 -1.36
N ASP A 134 -11.58 2.17 -2.58
CA ASP A 134 -11.05 2.90 -3.74
C ASP A 134 -11.58 4.33 -3.79
N ILE A 135 -10.89 5.21 -3.07
CA ILE A 135 -11.20 6.64 -3.00
C ILE A 135 -11.14 7.31 -4.39
N SER A 136 -10.29 6.82 -5.30
CA SER A 136 -10.16 7.42 -6.64
C SER A 136 -11.43 7.23 -7.44
N THR A 137 -11.99 6.03 -7.42
CA THR A 137 -13.27 5.71 -8.08
C THR A 137 -14.44 6.46 -7.43
N LEU A 138 -14.43 6.62 -6.10
CA LEU A 138 -15.45 7.42 -5.40
C LEU A 138 -15.41 8.90 -5.82
N MET A 139 -14.22 9.50 -5.87
CA MET A 139 -14.04 10.90 -6.26
C MET A 139 -14.29 11.15 -7.75
N ALA A 140 -14.12 10.12 -8.59
CA ALA A 140 -14.48 10.19 -10.00
C ALA A 140 -16.00 10.20 -10.23
N ASN A 141 -16.80 9.78 -9.25
CA ASN A 141 -18.25 9.74 -9.40
C ASN A 141 -18.86 11.14 -9.12
N PRO A 142 -19.43 11.83 -10.13
CA PRO A 142 -19.97 13.18 -9.94
C PRO A 142 -21.14 13.23 -8.94
N LYS A 143 -21.94 12.16 -8.86
CA LYS A 143 -23.04 12.08 -7.89
C LYS A 143 -22.53 12.05 -6.44
N PHE A 144 -21.36 11.45 -6.21
CA PHE A 144 -20.72 11.44 -4.89
C PHE A 144 -20.23 12.85 -4.53
N ILE A 145 -19.62 13.58 -5.48
CA ILE A 145 -19.21 14.97 -5.29
C ILE A 145 -20.41 15.88 -5.00
N GLU A 146 -21.54 15.67 -5.68
CA GLU A 146 -22.79 16.39 -5.38
C GLU A 146 -23.33 16.06 -3.98
N LEU A 147 -23.19 14.80 -3.52
CA LEU A 147 -23.58 14.39 -2.19
C LEU A 147 -22.70 15.05 -1.11
N LEU A 148 -21.39 15.22 -1.35
CA LEU A 148 -20.50 15.94 -0.42
C LEU A 148 -20.90 17.40 -0.21
N ASN A 149 -21.60 18.00 -1.17
CA ASN A 149 -22.13 19.34 -1.05
C ASN A 149 -23.43 19.43 -0.23
N ASN A 150 -24.01 18.29 0.16
CA ASN A 150 -25.21 18.25 1.00
C ASN A 150 -24.89 18.74 2.42
N PRO A 151 -25.72 19.63 3.01
CA PRO A 151 -25.57 20.05 4.40
C PRO A 151 -25.47 18.89 5.40
N GLU A 152 -26.20 17.79 5.20
CA GLU A 152 -26.16 16.64 6.12
C GLU A 152 -24.77 15.97 6.17
N ILE A 153 -24.12 15.82 5.01
CA ILE A 153 -22.76 15.27 4.94
C ILE A 153 -21.75 16.17 5.64
N ARG A 154 -21.91 17.49 5.54
CA ARG A 154 -21.02 18.45 6.21
C ARG A 154 -21.11 18.33 7.73
N GLU A 155 -22.29 18.05 8.27
CA GLU A 155 -22.46 17.80 9.70
C GLU A 155 -21.83 16.47 10.12
N ILE A 156 -22.03 15.39 9.35
CA ILE A 156 -21.35 14.10 9.59
C ILE A 156 -19.83 14.29 9.60
N GLN A 157 -19.29 14.99 8.60
CA GLN A 157 -17.86 15.26 8.49
C GLN A 157 -17.34 16.02 9.71
N LYS A 158 -18.08 17.02 10.21
CA LYS A 158 -17.70 17.75 11.43
C LYS A 158 -17.74 16.87 12.67
N THR A 159 -18.74 15.99 12.80
CA THR A 159 -18.85 15.07 13.93
C THR A 159 -17.71 14.04 13.90
N VAL A 160 -17.41 13.44 12.75
CA VAL A 160 -16.35 12.43 12.61
C VAL A 160 -14.94 13.02 12.76
N LEU A 161 -14.72 14.27 12.33
CA LEU A 161 -13.43 14.96 12.47
C LEU A 161 -13.21 15.57 13.86
N LYS A 162 -14.25 15.70 14.68
CA LYS A 162 -14.07 16.07 16.08
C LYS A 162 -13.55 14.84 16.83
N PRO A 163 -12.30 14.85 17.33
CA PRO A 163 -11.85 13.79 18.20
C PRO A 163 -12.76 13.76 19.43
N ASN A 164 -13.34 12.59 19.72
CA ASN A 164 -14.09 12.35 20.96
C ASN A 164 -13.22 12.83 22.14
N ARG A 165 -13.73 13.80 22.89
CA ARG A 165 -13.12 14.31 24.12
C ARG A 165 -13.50 13.45 25.29
#